data_AF-A0A0B1P168-F1
#
_entry.id   AF-A0A0B1P168-F1
#
_cell.length_a   1.000
_cell.length_b   1.000
_cell.length_c   1.000
_cell.angle_alpha   90.00
_cell.angle_beta   90.00
_cell.angle_gamma   90.00
#
_symmetry.space_group_name_H-M   'P 1'
#
loop_
_entity.id
_entity.type
_entity.pdbx_description
1 polymer ?
#
loop_
_entity_poly.entity_id
_entity_poly.type
_entity_poly.pdbx_seq_one_letter_code
_entity_poly.pdbx_strand_id
1 'polypeptide(L)'
;MSKFEELGPSPSPSPSLMKLSAPIIKQAPVVVNRVMKTGFQRMLGHSNQKAYWDISTELTIKALDVIVNETKPESLHTIQSLTLKDFGVTGKIWVSKAILPPPPEDSIRQVLFKAIENLKWPGDAPGGYDHPEIAHVEGEWTGYRSNANLLSRELKISEREKYEAMMQEVTSTATIMYIHGGAHFLLDPAFYRTMTQKLAKNTGGRCFSVRYRLAPQNPFPAPLLDVFLAYVSLLYPPPGSFHAPVPSSEIVFAGDSAGGNLSYALLQLILELQRSSLKIIWYGEERVVPVPGGMACLSPWLDITLSMPSNVTNRQFDFLPKRELQFKSSGVWPSNPPRKFMYANDTLVSHPLVSPVTVTDWRGSCPIYVAVGWELLADENKFTIMQMANQGVTIVYEEYEAMPHCFGLLLPKAASFGKFHQSWAQNIKKIVNRPYEMKTSGTLIRARSLKCEELNIYNLSPLTHREIIKFIEDKARDEPIKRTSSDIKNCR
;
A
#
# COMPACT_ATOMS: atom_id res chain seq x y z
N MET A 1 -13.15 41.24 15.53
CA MET A 1 -11.87 40.93 16.20
C MET A 1 -12.11 39.81 17.21
N SER A 2 -11.98 38.56 16.79
CA SER A 2 -12.17 37.42 17.68
C SER A 2 -11.48 36.17 17.14
N LYS A 3 -10.89 35.41 18.06
CA LYS A 3 -10.50 33.99 17.98
C LYS A 3 -9.18 33.65 17.28
N PHE A 4 -8.09 33.85 18.03
CA PHE A 4 -6.91 32.99 17.99
C PHE A 4 -6.57 32.62 19.43
N GLU A 5 -7.20 31.56 19.95
CA GLU A 5 -6.78 30.90 21.19
C GLU A 5 -7.28 29.45 21.18
N GLU A 6 -6.47 28.55 21.76
CA GLU A 6 -6.59 27.08 21.84
C GLU A 6 -5.98 26.23 20.71
N LEU A 7 -4.66 26.36 20.52
CA LEU A 7 -3.82 25.23 20.10
C LEU A 7 -3.37 24.47 21.37
N GLY A 8 -4.13 23.44 21.73
CA GLY A 8 -3.78 22.54 22.84
C GLY A 8 -2.44 21.80 22.64
N PRO A 9 -1.87 21.20 23.70
CA PRO A 9 -0.54 20.60 23.65
C PRO A 9 -0.45 19.45 22.63
N SER A 10 0.62 19.53 21.84
CA SER A 10 1.02 18.67 20.73
C SER A 10 0.86 17.16 21.01
N PRO A 11 0.28 16.37 20.10
CA PRO A 11 0.28 14.91 20.24
C PRO A 11 1.71 14.38 20.11
N SER A 12 2.07 13.48 21.03
CA SER A 12 3.21 12.57 20.96
C SER A 12 3.14 11.70 19.69
N PRO A 13 4.26 11.11 19.22
CA PRO A 13 4.23 10.17 18.11
C PRO A 13 3.19 9.07 18.37
N SER A 14 2.53 8.60 17.31
CA SER A 14 1.43 7.65 17.45
C SER A 14 1.89 6.43 18.27
N PRO A 15 1.09 5.96 19.25
CA PRO A 15 1.47 4.86 20.12
C PRO A 15 1.81 3.55 19.39
N SER A 16 1.46 3.37 18.11
CA SER A 16 1.67 2.11 17.38
C SER A 16 3.14 1.86 17.03
N LEU A 17 3.91 2.88 16.61
CA LEU A 17 5.33 2.73 16.27
C LEU A 17 6.20 2.47 17.51
N MET A 18 5.84 3.04 18.68
CA MET A 18 6.53 2.79 19.95
C MET A 18 6.19 1.42 20.58
N LYS A 19 5.07 0.80 20.20
CA LYS A 19 4.63 -0.50 20.75
C LYS A 19 5.31 -1.71 20.08
N LEU A 20 6.04 -1.53 18.98
CA LEU A 20 6.96 -2.51 18.39
C LEU A 20 8.25 -2.64 19.21
N SER A 21 8.13 -2.80 20.52
CA SER A 21 9.23 -2.48 21.44
C SER A 21 10.29 -3.59 21.58
N ALA A 22 10.01 -4.87 21.32
CA ALA A 22 10.97 -5.92 21.68
C ALA A 22 12.30 -5.90 20.86
N PRO A 23 12.32 -5.74 19.51
CA PRO A 23 13.58 -5.61 18.77
C PRO A 23 14.14 -4.20 18.75
N ILE A 24 13.25 -3.18 18.75
CA ILE A 24 13.64 -1.77 18.73
C ILE A 24 14.36 -1.39 20.04
N ILE A 25 13.96 -1.94 21.19
CA ILE A 25 14.64 -1.72 22.48
C ILE A 25 16.11 -2.15 22.41
N LYS A 26 16.43 -3.28 21.76
CA LYS A 26 17.83 -3.75 21.63
C LYS A 26 18.70 -2.82 20.79
N GLN A 27 18.09 -1.98 19.96
CA GLN A 27 18.79 -1.09 19.03
C GLN A 27 18.63 0.40 19.36
N ALA A 28 17.87 0.71 20.40
CA ALA A 28 17.73 2.06 20.92
C ALA A 28 19.08 2.78 21.08
N PRO A 29 20.19 2.15 21.54
CA PRO A 29 21.49 2.83 21.65
C PRO A 29 22.06 3.29 20.29
N VAL A 30 21.92 2.47 19.24
CA VAL A 30 22.45 2.77 17.89
C VAL A 30 21.64 3.89 17.25
N VAL A 31 20.31 3.77 17.31
CA VAL A 31 19.37 4.80 16.83
C VAL A 31 19.64 6.13 17.53
N VAL A 32 19.72 6.13 18.87
CA VAL A 32 20.00 7.34 19.66
C VAL A 32 21.33 7.96 19.27
N ASN A 33 22.41 7.18 19.18
CA ASN A 33 23.73 7.72 18.80
C ASN A 33 23.71 8.37 17.41
N ARG A 34 23.07 7.72 16.42
CA ARG A 34 23.00 8.26 15.06
C ARG A 34 22.13 9.51 14.96
N VAL A 35 20.99 9.51 15.64
CA VAL A 35 20.08 10.67 15.75
C VAL A 35 20.80 11.85 16.42
N MET A 36 21.53 11.61 17.51
CA MET A 36 22.34 12.63 18.20
C MET A 36 23.43 13.21 17.30
N LYS A 37 24.19 12.35 16.60
CA LYS A 37 25.21 12.79 15.63
C LYS A 37 24.61 13.64 14.52
N THR A 38 23.44 13.26 14.01
CA THR A 38 22.73 14.02 12.97
C THR A 38 22.26 15.37 13.48
N GLY A 39 21.70 15.41 14.69
CA GLY A 39 21.35 16.67 15.38
C GLY A 39 22.56 17.59 15.52
N PHE A 40 23.72 17.05 15.90
CA PHE A 40 24.97 17.82 16.00
C PHE A 40 25.48 18.33 14.64
N GLN A 41 25.48 17.49 13.60
CA GLN A 41 25.85 17.90 12.23
C GLN A 41 24.91 18.99 11.68
N ARG A 42 23.62 18.88 11.99
CA ARG A 42 22.62 19.91 11.72
C ARG A 42 22.97 21.19 12.46
N MET A 43 23.29 21.18 13.75
CA MET A 43 23.71 22.39 14.47
C MET A 43 24.93 23.05 13.81
N LEU A 44 25.91 22.26 13.36
CA LEU A 44 27.13 22.75 12.72
C LEU A 44 26.95 23.23 11.28
N GLY A 45 25.74 23.22 10.69
CA GLY A 45 25.54 23.69 9.32
C GLY A 45 25.82 22.68 8.20
N HIS A 46 26.22 21.45 8.53
CA HIS A 46 26.76 20.49 7.55
C HIS A 46 25.69 19.57 6.92
N SER A 47 24.40 19.82 7.14
CA SER A 47 23.31 19.02 6.54
C SER A 47 22.71 19.71 5.32
N ASN A 48 22.94 19.15 4.14
CA ASN A 48 22.34 19.61 2.87
C ASN A 48 20.80 19.47 2.87
N GLN A 49 20.24 18.63 3.75
CA GLN A 49 18.80 18.38 3.86
C GLN A 49 18.05 19.51 4.59
N LYS A 50 18.77 20.45 5.21
CA LYS A 50 18.18 21.65 5.82
C LYS A 50 17.39 22.52 4.85
N ALA A 51 17.61 22.41 3.54
CA ALA A 51 16.79 23.10 2.55
C ALA A 51 15.33 22.60 2.57
N TYR A 52 15.12 21.32 2.89
CA TYR A 52 13.85 20.63 2.74
C TYR A 52 13.15 20.35 4.07
N TRP A 53 13.87 19.82 5.06
CA TRP A 53 13.23 19.27 6.27
C TRP A 53 13.45 20.15 7.49
N ASP A 54 12.43 20.28 8.35
CA ASP A 54 12.66 20.68 9.73
C ASP A 54 13.46 19.60 10.49
N ILE A 55 13.93 19.93 11.69
CA ILE A 55 14.76 19.00 12.47
C ILE A 55 13.98 17.75 12.92
N SER A 56 12.70 17.86 13.25
CA SER A 56 11.89 16.71 13.70
C SER A 56 11.71 15.70 12.57
N THR A 57 11.50 16.19 11.35
CA THR A 57 11.35 15.39 10.14
C THR A 57 12.67 14.69 9.80
N GLU A 58 13.80 15.41 9.75
CA GLU A 58 15.10 14.82 9.47
C GLU A 58 15.49 13.73 10.49
N LEU A 59 15.29 13.99 11.79
CA LEU A 59 15.60 13.01 12.83
C LEU A 59 14.71 11.76 12.74
N THR A 60 13.44 11.93 12.36
CA THR A 60 12.49 10.81 12.19
C THR A 60 12.89 9.96 10.98
N ILE A 61 13.18 10.58 9.84
CA ILE A 61 13.67 9.89 8.64
C ILE A 61 14.97 9.14 8.95
N LYS A 62 15.89 9.77 9.69
CA LYS A 62 17.15 9.12 10.04
C LYS A 62 16.97 7.95 11.00
N ALA A 63 16.03 8.05 11.95
CA ALA A 63 15.68 6.93 12.83
C ALA A 63 15.13 5.75 12.02
N LEU A 64 14.23 6.01 11.06
CA LEU A 64 13.70 4.98 10.15
C LEU A 64 14.81 4.35 9.29
N ASP A 65 15.70 5.17 8.74
CA ASP A 65 16.84 4.71 7.93
C ASP A 65 17.75 3.74 8.69
N VAL A 66 18.03 4.03 9.97
CA VAL A 66 18.79 3.13 10.85
C VAL A 66 18.03 1.83 11.11
N ILE A 67 16.73 1.92 11.43
CA ILE A 67 15.88 0.75 11.70
C ILE A 67 15.78 -0.17 10.47
N VAL A 68 15.77 0.39 9.26
CA VAL A 68 15.66 -0.41 8.04
C VAL A 68 17.02 -0.94 7.56
N ASN A 69 18.06 -0.12 7.60
CA ASN A 69 19.33 -0.42 6.91
C ASN A 69 20.48 -0.86 7.83
N GLU A 70 20.44 -0.56 9.14
CA GLU A 70 21.52 -0.86 10.08
C GLU A 70 21.15 -1.95 11.11
N THR A 71 19.88 -2.34 11.15
CA THR A 71 19.35 -3.41 12.02
C THR A 71 19.97 -4.75 11.67
N LYS A 72 20.46 -5.47 12.69
CA LYS A 72 20.95 -6.84 12.51
C LYS A 72 19.83 -7.74 11.94
N PRO A 73 20.15 -8.63 10.98
CA PRO A 73 19.19 -9.58 10.44
C PRO A 73 18.47 -10.37 11.54
N GLU A 74 17.15 -10.52 11.40
CA GLU A 74 16.34 -11.45 12.19
C GLU A 74 15.61 -12.44 11.29
N SER A 75 15.01 -13.47 11.88
CA SER A 75 14.19 -14.41 11.11
C SER A 75 12.89 -13.76 10.68
N LEU A 76 12.44 -14.07 9.47
CA LEU A 76 11.22 -13.48 8.92
C LEU A 76 9.98 -13.78 9.79
N HIS A 77 9.88 -15.00 10.32
CA HIS A 77 8.83 -15.38 11.27
C HIS A 77 8.77 -14.46 12.51
N THR A 78 9.93 -14.06 13.05
CA THR A 78 9.99 -13.14 14.20
C THR A 78 9.53 -11.74 13.80
N ILE A 79 9.94 -11.26 12.62
CA ILE A 79 9.54 -9.93 12.14
C ILE A 79 8.03 -9.90 11.86
N GLN A 80 7.49 -10.94 11.23
CA GLN A 80 6.05 -11.09 10.99
C GLN A 80 5.26 -11.13 12.30
N SER A 81 5.63 -11.98 13.26
CA SER A 81 4.88 -12.08 14.54
C SER A 81 4.82 -10.75 15.31
N LEU A 82 5.82 -9.89 15.15
CA LEU A 82 5.85 -8.56 15.75
C LEU A 82 5.00 -7.54 14.99
N THR A 83 5.10 -7.54 13.66
CA THR A 83 4.42 -6.57 12.80
C THR A 83 2.93 -6.87 12.62
N LEU A 84 2.52 -8.12 12.84
CA LEU A 84 1.13 -8.59 12.80
C LEU A 84 0.40 -8.46 14.15
N LYS A 85 1.06 -7.94 15.18
CA LYS A 85 0.49 -7.88 16.52
C LYS A 85 -0.64 -6.85 16.59
N ASP A 86 -1.85 -7.30 16.92
CA ASP A 86 -2.97 -6.42 17.27
C ASP A 86 -2.76 -5.86 18.70
N PHE A 87 -2.59 -4.54 18.81
CA PHE A 87 -2.41 -3.84 20.08
C PHE A 87 -3.74 -3.39 20.72
N GLY A 88 -4.87 -3.87 20.21
CA GLY A 88 -6.21 -3.51 20.63
C GLY A 88 -6.71 -2.21 20.00
N VAL A 89 -8.00 -1.94 20.19
CA VAL A 89 -8.66 -0.75 19.65
C VAL A 89 -8.75 0.33 20.74
N THR A 90 -8.20 1.50 20.43
CA THR A 90 -8.25 2.69 21.32
C THR A 90 -8.48 3.96 20.52
N GLY A 91 -9.23 4.90 21.09
CA GLY A 91 -9.42 6.23 20.55
C GLY A 91 -10.74 6.43 19.81
N LYS A 92 -10.75 7.42 18.92
CA LYS A 92 -11.94 7.88 18.17
C LYS A 92 -12.20 7.05 16.91
N ILE A 93 -12.31 5.73 17.08
CA ILE A 93 -12.47 4.77 16.00
C ILE A 93 -13.54 3.73 16.34
N TRP A 94 -14.36 3.40 15.36
CA TRP A 94 -15.13 2.16 15.32
C TRP A 94 -14.31 1.11 14.59
N VAL A 95 -14.24 -0.11 15.14
CA VAL A 95 -13.64 -1.27 14.46
C VAL A 95 -14.64 -2.40 14.58
N SER A 96 -15.05 -2.95 13.44
CA SER A 96 -15.88 -4.16 13.36
C SER A 96 -15.15 -5.18 12.47
N LYS A 97 -14.78 -6.32 13.06
CA LYS A 97 -14.06 -7.40 12.40
C LYS A 97 -15.04 -8.24 11.58
N ALA A 98 -14.67 -8.54 10.35
CA ALA A 98 -15.45 -9.36 9.42
C ALA A 98 -14.62 -10.54 8.93
N ILE A 99 -15.31 -11.63 8.63
CA ILE A 99 -14.74 -12.80 7.95
C ILE A 99 -15.54 -12.98 6.66
N LEU A 100 -14.86 -12.95 5.53
CA LEU A 100 -15.43 -13.21 4.22
C LEU A 100 -15.23 -14.69 3.90
N PRO A 101 -16.29 -15.50 3.88
CA PRO A 101 -16.17 -16.91 3.58
C PRO A 101 -15.81 -17.14 2.10
N PRO A 102 -15.11 -18.24 1.78
CA PRO A 102 -14.95 -18.66 0.40
C PRO A 102 -16.34 -19.00 -0.20
N PRO A 103 -16.60 -18.65 -1.48
CA PRO A 103 -17.75 -19.18 -2.19
C PRO A 103 -17.63 -20.70 -2.34
N PRO A 104 -18.76 -21.43 -2.50
CA PRO A 104 -18.71 -22.87 -2.76
C PRO A 104 -18.15 -23.19 -4.16
N GLU A 105 -18.16 -22.24 -5.09
CA GLU A 105 -17.60 -22.39 -6.44
C GLU A 105 -16.14 -21.95 -6.53
N ASP A 106 -15.39 -22.53 -7.48
CA ASP A 106 -13.99 -22.17 -7.76
C ASP A 106 -13.84 -21.05 -8.81
N SER A 107 -14.95 -20.42 -9.21
CA SER A 107 -14.99 -19.52 -10.37
C SER A 107 -14.04 -18.32 -10.25
N ILE A 108 -13.88 -17.73 -9.06
CA ILE A 108 -12.95 -16.62 -8.83
C ILE A 108 -11.50 -17.01 -9.12
N ARG A 109 -11.08 -18.22 -8.72
CA ARG A 109 -9.73 -18.72 -8.99
C ARG A 109 -9.53 -18.96 -10.48
N GLN A 110 -10.52 -19.58 -11.13
CA GLN A 110 -10.45 -19.88 -12.55
C GLN A 110 -10.31 -18.63 -13.39
N VAL A 111 -11.11 -17.58 -13.13
CA VAL A 111 -10.98 -16.32 -13.87
C VAL A 111 -9.68 -15.60 -13.57
N LEU A 112 -9.17 -15.66 -12.32
CA LEU A 112 -7.89 -15.09 -11.94
C LEU A 112 -6.75 -15.77 -12.69
N PHE A 113 -6.67 -17.10 -12.67
CA PHE A 113 -5.62 -17.84 -13.36
C PHE A 113 -5.71 -17.65 -14.87
N LYS A 114 -6.92 -17.59 -15.43
CA LYS A 114 -7.12 -17.26 -16.84
C LYS A 114 -6.59 -15.87 -17.18
N ALA A 115 -6.87 -14.86 -16.36
CA ALA A 115 -6.38 -13.50 -16.55
C ALA A 115 -4.85 -13.42 -16.41
N ILE A 116 -4.24 -14.17 -15.49
CA ILE A 116 -2.78 -14.27 -15.37
C ILE A 116 -2.19 -14.79 -16.68
N GLU A 117 -2.71 -15.90 -17.22
CA GLU A 117 -2.19 -16.43 -18.50
C GLU A 117 -2.42 -15.46 -19.67
N ASN A 118 -3.56 -14.77 -19.72
CA ASN A 118 -3.86 -13.81 -20.79
C ASN A 118 -2.92 -12.58 -20.77
N LEU A 119 -2.45 -12.17 -19.59
CA LEU A 119 -1.62 -10.97 -19.41
C LEU A 119 -0.12 -11.22 -19.54
N LYS A 120 0.30 -12.46 -19.80
CA LYS A 120 1.70 -12.79 -20.05
C LYS A 120 2.26 -12.17 -21.31
N TRP A 121 3.56 -11.93 -21.32
CA TRP A 121 4.24 -11.45 -22.52
C TRP A 121 4.27 -12.54 -23.59
N PRO A 122 4.21 -12.18 -24.89
CA PRO A 122 4.38 -13.14 -25.96
C PRO A 122 5.71 -13.89 -25.83
N GLY A 123 5.63 -15.22 -25.68
CA GLY A 123 6.79 -16.09 -25.50
C GLY A 123 7.04 -16.56 -24.07
N ASP A 124 6.36 -15.98 -23.07
CA ASP A 124 6.42 -16.48 -21.69
C ASP A 124 5.80 -17.89 -21.59
N ALA A 125 6.41 -18.75 -20.79
CA ALA A 125 5.90 -20.09 -20.55
C ALA A 125 4.58 -20.05 -19.74
N PRO A 126 3.63 -20.98 -19.98
CA PRO A 126 2.42 -21.08 -19.16
C PRO A 126 2.75 -21.46 -17.71
N GLY A 127 1.87 -21.09 -16.77
CA GLY A 127 2.08 -21.33 -15.33
C GLY A 127 3.22 -20.48 -14.72
N GLY A 128 4.05 -21.10 -13.88
CA GLY A 128 5.13 -20.40 -13.16
C GLY A 128 4.69 -19.72 -11.86
N TYR A 129 3.48 -19.99 -11.37
CA TYR A 129 2.95 -19.55 -10.08
C TYR A 129 2.24 -20.70 -9.35
N ASP A 130 2.09 -20.52 -8.03
CA ASP A 130 1.33 -21.44 -7.19
C ASP A 130 -0.17 -21.27 -7.47
N HIS A 131 -0.96 -22.33 -7.29
CA HIS A 131 -2.42 -22.30 -7.49
C HIS A 131 -3.14 -22.30 -6.14
N PRO A 132 -3.11 -21.19 -5.38
CA PRO A 132 -3.61 -21.17 -4.00
C PRO A 132 -5.11 -21.47 -3.95
N GLU A 133 -5.52 -22.25 -2.95
CA GLU A 133 -6.94 -22.43 -2.63
C GLU A 133 -7.58 -21.11 -2.16
N ILE A 134 -8.91 -21.02 -2.32
CA ILE A 134 -9.68 -19.93 -1.73
C ILE A 134 -9.75 -20.15 -0.22
N ALA A 135 -9.28 -19.18 0.55
CA ALA A 135 -9.33 -19.20 1.99
C ALA A 135 -10.37 -18.18 2.51
N HIS A 136 -10.73 -18.29 3.79
CA HIS A 136 -11.42 -17.21 4.47
C HIS A 136 -10.53 -15.96 4.44
N VAL A 137 -11.11 -14.82 4.05
CA VAL A 137 -10.42 -13.52 4.08
C VAL A 137 -10.95 -12.73 5.26
N GLU A 138 -10.08 -12.42 6.20
CA GLU A 138 -10.43 -11.53 7.31
C GLU A 138 -10.33 -10.06 6.86
N GLY A 139 -11.10 -9.20 7.52
CA GLY A 139 -11.00 -7.77 7.32
C GLY A 139 -11.56 -6.99 8.51
N GLU A 140 -11.33 -5.68 8.48
CA GLU A 140 -11.82 -4.75 9.50
C GLU A 140 -12.56 -3.60 8.85
N TRP A 141 -13.85 -3.48 9.16
CA TRP A 141 -14.59 -2.24 8.97
C TRP A 141 -14.11 -1.21 9.97
N THR A 142 -13.79 -0.02 9.49
CA THR A 142 -13.38 1.10 10.33
C THR A 142 -14.15 2.37 9.99
N GLY A 143 -14.54 3.08 11.04
CA GLY A 143 -15.28 4.34 10.96
C GLY A 143 -14.82 5.33 12.02
N TYR A 144 -15.18 6.60 11.86
CA TYR A 144 -14.89 7.59 12.88
C TYR A 144 -15.92 7.51 14.01
N ARG A 145 -15.45 7.50 15.26
CA ARG A 145 -16.32 7.48 16.46
C ARG A 145 -16.28 8.85 17.13
N SER A 146 -17.25 9.68 16.80
CA SER A 146 -17.30 11.09 17.18
C SER A 146 -17.46 11.31 18.69
N ASN A 147 -18.27 10.49 19.34
CA ASN A 147 -18.55 10.55 20.77
C ASN A 147 -17.45 9.95 21.66
N ALA A 148 -16.40 9.37 21.08
CA ALA A 148 -15.26 8.85 21.83
C ALA A 148 -14.18 9.90 22.09
N ASN A 149 -13.30 9.62 23.05
CA ASN A 149 -12.08 10.36 23.32
C ASN A 149 -10.84 9.50 23.04
N LEU A 150 -9.64 10.06 23.20
CA LEU A 150 -8.39 9.36 22.87
C LEU A 150 -8.10 8.14 23.77
N LEU A 151 -8.71 8.08 24.95
CA LEU A 151 -8.56 6.98 25.92
C LEU A 151 -9.72 5.98 25.85
N SER A 152 -10.74 6.25 25.03
CA SER A 152 -11.87 5.34 24.84
C SER A 152 -11.37 3.99 24.36
N ARG A 153 -11.85 2.93 25.02
CA ARG A 153 -11.55 1.54 24.66
C ARG A 153 -12.62 1.00 23.71
N GLU A 154 -12.28 -0.12 23.09
CA GLU A 154 -13.20 -0.94 22.33
C GLU A 154 -14.47 -1.28 23.14
N LEU A 155 -15.62 -1.24 22.49
CA LEU A 155 -16.87 -1.70 23.09
C LEU A 155 -16.93 -3.24 23.04
N LYS A 156 -17.39 -3.85 24.14
CA LYS A 156 -17.59 -5.30 24.24
C LYS A 156 -19.01 -5.69 23.80
N ILE A 157 -19.33 -5.40 22.55
CA ILE A 157 -20.58 -5.77 21.86
C ILE A 157 -20.24 -6.60 20.62
N SER A 158 -21.23 -7.23 19.98
CA SER A 158 -20.99 -8.05 18.79
C SER A 158 -20.45 -7.23 17.61
N GLU A 159 -19.73 -7.87 16.68
CA GLU A 159 -19.18 -7.18 15.50
C GLU A 159 -20.29 -6.57 14.62
N ARG A 160 -21.46 -7.20 14.56
CA ARG A 160 -22.65 -6.67 13.88
C ARG A 160 -23.14 -5.39 14.55
N GLU A 161 -23.31 -5.38 15.87
CA GLU A 161 -23.73 -4.18 16.60
C GLU A 161 -22.71 -3.04 16.47
N LYS A 162 -21.40 -3.36 16.48
CA LYS A 162 -20.34 -2.37 16.20
C LYS A 162 -20.49 -1.76 14.80
N TYR A 163 -20.75 -2.61 13.80
CA TYR A 163 -20.94 -2.16 12.41
C TYR A 163 -22.20 -1.29 12.28
N GLU A 164 -23.33 -1.72 12.83
CA GLU A 164 -24.59 -0.97 12.80
C GLU A 164 -24.47 0.38 13.50
N ALA A 165 -23.83 0.43 14.67
CA ALA A 165 -23.57 1.68 15.39
C ALA A 165 -22.61 2.60 14.62
N MET A 166 -21.56 2.05 14.00
CA MET A 166 -20.66 2.79 13.13
C MET A 166 -21.42 3.42 11.96
N MET A 167 -22.31 2.67 11.32
CA MET A 167 -23.08 3.13 10.17
C MET A 167 -24.03 4.29 10.50
N GLN A 168 -24.47 4.44 11.76
CA GLN A 168 -25.24 5.62 12.19
C GLN A 168 -24.42 6.92 12.18
N GLU A 169 -23.08 6.84 12.21
CA GLU A 169 -22.19 8.00 12.17
C GLU A 169 -21.60 8.27 10.76
N VAL A 170 -21.82 7.36 9.80
CA VAL A 170 -21.36 7.51 8.41
C VAL A 170 -22.26 8.51 7.69
N THR A 171 -21.64 9.52 7.06
CA THR A 171 -22.34 10.65 6.39
C THR A 171 -22.08 10.71 4.88
N SER A 172 -21.24 9.82 4.36
CA SER A 172 -20.91 9.68 2.95
C SER A 172 -21.02 8.21 2.55
N THR A 173 -21.46 7.93 1.33
CA THR A 173 -21.60 6.56 0.84
C THR A 173 -20.25 5.91 0.51
N ALA A 174 -19.19 6.71 0.40
CA ALA A 174 -17.84 6.27 0.10
C ALA A 174 -17.37 5.10 0.99
N THR A 175 -17.02 4.00 0.34
CA THR A 175 -16.42 2.80 0.95
C THR A 175 -14.99 2.68 0.47
N ILE A 176 -14.05 2.89 1.38
CA ILE A 176 -12.62 2.86 1.07
C ILE A 176 -12.14 1.43 1.33
N MET A 177 -11.92 0.65 0.28
CA MET A 177 -11.29 -0.65 0.43
C MET A 177 -9.79 -0.42 0.59
N TYR A 178 -9.29 -0.54 1.82
CA TYR A 178 -7.91 -0.26 2.15
C TYR A 178 -7.07 -1.52 2.07
N ILE A 179 -6.10 -1.53 1.15
CA ILE A 179 -5.12 -2.60 0.98
C ILE A 179 -3.81 -2.10 1.56
N HIS A 180 -3.36 -2.74 2.63
CA HIS A 180 -2.23 -2.22 3.40
C HIS A 180 -0.87 -2.42 2.72
N GLY A 181 0.08 -1.53 2.99
CA GLY A 181 1.49 -1.73 2.65
C GLY A 181 2.20 -2.72 3.58
N GLY A 182 3.51 -2.87 3.41
CA GLY A 182 4.34 -3.80 4.19
C GLY A 182 5.15 -4.78 3.35
N ALA A 183 5.55 -4.38 2.14
CA ALA A 183 6.37 -5.19 1.22
C ALA A 183 5.79 -6.59 0.91
N HIS A 184 4.47 -6.78 1.01
CA HIS A 184 3.75 -8.06 0.90
C HIS A 184 4.06 -9.12 1.97
N PHE A 185 4.96 -8.86 2.92
CA PHE A 185 5.33 -9.82 3.97
C PHE A 185 5.22 -9.26 5.40
N LEU A 186 4.83 -8.00 5.58
CA LEU A 186 4.70 -7.32 6.87
C LEU A 186 3.33 -6.66 7.04
N LEU A 187 3.04 -6.31 8.29
CA LEU A 187 1.92 -5.47 8.71
C LEU A 187 0.54 -6.09 8.43
N ASP A 188 -0.48 -5.38 8.88
CA ASP A 188 -1.79 -5.93 9.16
C ASP A 188 -2.81 -4.77 9.24
N PRO A 189 -4.10 -4.95 8.89
CA PRO A 189 -5.16 -3.96 9.13
C PRO A 189 -5.09 -3.25 10.50
N ALA A 190 -4.76 -3.98 11.57
CA ALA A 190 -4.64 -3.41 12.92
C ALA A 190 -3.59 -2.29 13.01
N PHE A 191 -2.51 -2.38 12.23
CA PHE A 191 -1.48 -1.33 12.15
C PHE A 191 -2.01 -0.05 11.49
N TYR A 192 -2.94 -0.19 10.54
CA TYR A 192 -3.48 0.90 9.73
C TYR A 192 -4.71 1.60 10.32
N ARG A 193 -5.24 1.14 11.46
CA ARG A 193 -6.41 1.73 12.11
C ARG A 193 -6.34 3.25 12.29
N THR A 194 -5.18 3.81 12.63
CA THR A 194 -5.03 5.28 12.75
C THR A 194 -5.18 5.98 11.40
N MET A 195 -4.72 5.35 10.33
CA MET A 195 -4.83 5.88 8.98
C MET A 195 -6.27 5.80 8.47
N THR A 196 -6.90 4.63 8.59
CA THR A 196 -8.27 4.42 8.13
C THR A 196 -9.28 5.21 8.95
N GLN A 197 -9.02 5.44 10.24
CA GLN A 197 -9.80 6.37 11.06
C GLN A 197 -9.75 7.80 10.54
N LYS A 198 -8.58 8.29 10.12
CA LYS A 198 -8.43 9.64 9.54
C LYS A 198 -9.16 9.73 8.20
N LEU A 199 -9.03 8.71 7.35
CA LEU A 199 -9.74 8.62 6.09
C LEU A 199 -11.25 8.65 6.31
N ALA A 200 -11.79 7.75 7.14
CA ALA A 200 -13.22 7.70 7.47
C ALA A 200 -13.72 9.06 8.00
N LYS A 201 -12.96 9.70 8.90
CA LYS A 201 -13.29 11.04 9.41
C LYS A 201 -13.34 12.10 8.30
N ASN A 202 -12.31 12.15 7.46
CA ASN A 202 -12.14 13.25 6.50
C ASN A 202 -13.02 13.09 5.24
N THR A 203 -13.42 11.87 4.92
CA THR A 203 -14.34 11.56 3.82
C THR A 203 -15.79 11.50 4.28
N GLY A 204 -16.04 11.32 5.57
CA GLY A 204 -17.37 11.00 6.14
C GLY A 204 -17.83 9.58 5.82
N GLY A 205 -16.99 8.78 5.16
CA GLY A 205 -17.29 7.42 4.72
C GLY A 205 -16.81 6.38 5.73
N ARG A 206 -16.59 5.17 5.23
CA ARG A 206 -16.09 4.01 5.99
C ARG A 206 -14.96 3.34 5.24
N CYS A 207 -14.06 2.65 5.95
CA CYS A 207 -13.04 1.83 5.31
C CYS A 207 -13.27 0.35 5.59
N PHE A 208 -12.96 -0.51 4.62
CA PHE A 208 -12.83 -1.95 4.80
C PHE A 208 -11.36 -2.33 4.54
N SER A 209 -10.62 -2.67 5.59
CA SER A 209 -9.22 -3.06 5.50
C SER A 209 -9.08 -4.56 5.33
N VAL A 210 -8.46 -4.98 4.24
CA VAL A 210 -8.31 -6.40 3.89
C VAL A 210 -7.08 -6.99 4.58
N ARG A 211 -7.24 -8.12 5.30
CA ARG A 211 -6.15 -8.93 5.83
C ARG A 211 -5.77 -9.99 4.80
N TYR A 212 -5.05 -9.59 3.76
CA TYR A 212 -4.63 -10.51 2.70
C TYR A 212 -3.47 -11.40 3.18
N ARG A 213 -3.36 -12.62 2.63
CA ARG A 213 -2.27 -13.56 2.95
C ARG A 213 -0.91 -12.96 2.58
N LEU A 214 0.11 -13.25 3.39
CA LEU A 214 1.44 -12.69 3.22
C LEU A 214 2.44 -13.68 2.60
N ALA A 215 3.37 -13.11 1.85
CA ALA A 215 4.56 -13.78 1.37
C ALA A 215 5.56 -14.01 2.52
N PRO A 216 6.51 -14.97 2.38
CA PRO A 216 6.69 -15.92 1.28
C PRO A 216 5.86 -17.20 1.43
N GLN A 217 5.08 -17.34 2.52
CA GLN A 217 4.18 -18.48 2.74
C GLN A 217 3.11 -18.57 1.66
N ASN A 218 2.61 -17.42 1.23
CA ASN A 218 1.58 -17.29 0.20
C ASN A 218 2.05 -16.24 -0.81
N PRO A 219 2.95 -16.60 -1.74
CA PRO A 219 3.38 -15.68 -2.78
C PRO A 219 2.23 -15.40 -3.76
N PHE A 220 2.46 -14.51 -4.72
CA PHE A 220 1.60 -14.28 -5.86
C PHE A 220 1.17 -15.62 -6.49
N PRO A 221 -0.13 -15.82 -6.77
CA PRO A 221 -1.21 -14.82 -6.78
C PRO A 221 -2.07 -14.80 -5.50
N ALA A 222 -1.69 -15.47 -4.41
CA ALA A 222 -2.54 -15.60 -3.22
C ALA A 222 -2.98 -14.25 -2.60
N PRO A 223 -2.10 -13.25 -2.44
CA PRO A 223 -2.52 -11.94 -1.91
C PRO A 223 -3.49 -11.22 -2.85
N LEU A 224 -3.33 -11.39 -4.17
CA LEU A 224 -4.21 -10.81 -5.19
C LEU A 224 -5.59 -11.49 -5.19
N LEU A 225 -5.63 -12.81 -5.02
CA LEU A 225 -6.86 -13.58 -4.86
C LEU A 225 -7.68 -13.10 -3.66
N ASP A 226 -7.02 -12.84 -2.53
CA ASP A 226 -7.71 -12.40 -1.31
C ASP A 226 -8.30 -10.99 -1.44
N VAL A 227 -7.57 -10.04 -2.05
CA VAL A 227 -8.12 -8.71 -2.31
C VAL A 227 -9.21 -8.75 -3.38
N PHE A 228 -9.10 -9.63 -4.37
CA PHE A 228 -10.16 -9.83 -5.37
C PHE A 228 -11.44 -10.38 -4.73
N LEU A 229 -11.33 -11.41 -3.88
CA LEU A 229 -12.45 -11.94 -3.11
C LEU A 229 -13.08 -10.87 -2.20
N ALA A 230 -12.26 -10.04 -1.56
CA ALA A 230 -12.75 -8.94 -0.74
C ALA A 230 -13.54 -7.91 -1.56
N TYR A 231 -13.07 -7.53 -2.75
CA TYR A 231 -13.78 -6.61 -3.62
C TYR A 231 -15.13 -7.19 -4.10
N VAL A 232 -15.12 -8.45 -4.56
CA VAL A 232 -16.36 -9.14 -4.97
C VAL A 232 -17.34 -9.25 -3.80
N SER A 233 -16.85 -9.51 -2.59
CA SER A 233 -17.70 -9.57 -1.39
C SER A 233 -18.31 -8.21 -1.04
N LEU A 234 -17.60 -7.09 -1.27
CA LEU A 234 -18.19 -5.75 -1.09
C LEU A 234 -19.34 -5.48 -2.06
N LEU A 235 -19.15 -5.87 -3.33
CA LEU A 235 -20.16 -5.73 -4.38
C LEU A 235 -21.37 -6.66 -4.16
N TYR A 236 -21.09 -7.91 -3.80
CA TYR A 236 -22.04 -9.00 -3.69
C TYR A 236 -21.81 -9.73 -2.35
N PRO A 237 -22.35 -9.21 -1.22
CA PRO A 237 -22.08 -9.75 0.10
C PRO A 237 -22.46 -11.23 0.21
N PRO A 238 -21.54 -12.09 0.69
CA PRO A 238 -21.85 -13.48 1.01
C PRO A 238 -23.06 -13.62 1.96
N PRO A 239 -23.77 -14.75 1.94
CA PRO A 239 -24.81 -15.05 2.92
C PRO A 239 -24.31 -14.87 4.37
N GLY A 240 -25.07 -14.16 5.19
CA GLY A 240 -24.72 -13.88 6.59
C GLY A 240 -23.88 -12.61 6.81
N SER A 241 -23.43 -11.95 5.74
CA SER A 241 -22.77 -10.64 5.84
C SER A 241 -23.67 -9.61 6.53
N PHE A 242 -23.08 -8.75 7.35
CA PHE A 242 -23.81 -7.68 8.05
C PHE A 242 -23.80 -6.34 7.28
N HIS A 243 -23.12 -6.26 6.14
CA HIS A 243 -23.16 -5.10 5.26
C HIS A 243 -24.06 -5.37 4.05
N ALA A 244 -24.69 -4.30 3.55
CA ALA A 244 -25.42 -4.32 2.29
C ALA A 244 -24.45 -4.32 1.09
N PRO A 245 -24.91 -4.72 -0.12
CA PRO A 245 -24.15 -4.52 -1.35
C PRO A 245 -23.68 -3.08 -1.49
N VAL A 246 -22.41 -2.89 -1.81
CA VAL A 246 -21.83 -1.57 -2.07
C VAL A 246 -21.73 -1.37 -3.58
N PRO A 247 -22.39 -0.35 -4.16
CA PRO A 247 -22.23 -0.03 -5.58
C PRO A 247 -20.75 0.21 -5.92
N SER A 248 -20.29 -0.30 -7.08
CA SER A 248 -18.87 -0.18 -7.45
C SER A 248 -18.41 1.28 -7.52
N SER A 249 -19.29 2.18 -7.97
CA SER A 249 -19.08 3.64 -8.03
C SER A 249 -18.80 4.30 -6.67
N GLU A 250 -19.15 3.63 -5.57
CA GLU A 250 -18.92 4.10 -4.20
C GLU A 250 -17.71 3.43 -3.54
N ILE A 251 -17.10 2.43 -4.20
CA ILE A 251 -15.89 1.76 -3.72
C ILE A 251 -14.67 2.50 -4.28
N VAL A 252 -13.77 2.90 -3.38
CA VAL A 252 -12.47 3.48 -3.75
C VAL A 252 -11.37 2.57 -3.21
N PHE A 253 -10.50 2.08 -4.10
CA PHE A 253 -9.30 1.37 -3.68
C PHE A 253 -8.32 2.36 -3.09
N ALA A 254 -7.85 2.12 -1.88
CA ALA A 254 -6.78 2.89 -1.27
C ALA A 254 -5.70 1.96 -0.77
N GLY A 255 -4.46 2.37 -0.91
CA GLY A 255 -3.34 1.56 -0.46
C GLY A 255 -2.02 2.29 -0.61
N ASP A 256 -1.03 1.80 0.11
CA ASP A 256 0.30 2.36 0.13
C ASP A 256 1.36 1.31 -0.15
N SER A 257 2.45 1.67 -0.82
CA SER A 257 3.55 0.73 -1.09
C SER A 257 3.06 -0.56 -1.77
N ALA A 258 3.33 -1.73 -1.16
CA ALA A 258 2.81 -3.03 -1.58
C ALA A 258 1.27 -3.11 -1.65
N GLY A 259 0.54 -2.34 -0.84
CA GLY A 259 -0.92 -2.24 -0.95
C GLY A 259 -1.35 -1.42 -2.16
N GLY A 260 -0.53 -0.43 -2.54
CA GLY A 260 -0.64 0.25 -3.82
C GLY A 260 -0.39 -0.72 -4.99
N ASN A 261 0.65 -1.57 -4.91
CA ASN A 261 0.89 -2.64 -5.89
C ASN A 261 -0.37 -3.48 -6.13
N LEU A 262 -0.93 -4.03 -5.04
CA LEU A 262 -2.14 -4.86 -5.10
C LEU A 262 -3.36 -4.09 -5.61
N SER A 263 -3.48 -2.79 -5.32
CA SER A 263 -4.56 -1.95 -5.85
C SER A 263 -4.48 -1.84 -7.38
N TYR A 264 -3.27 -1.60 -7.91
CA TYR A 264 -3.03 -1.54 -9.36
C TYR A 264 -3.20 -2.91 -10.03
N ALA A 265 -2.69 -3.98 -9.42
CA ALA A 265 -2.85 -5.34 -9.92
C ALA A 265 -4.33 -5.76 -9.94
N LEU A 266 -5.09 -5.45 -8.89
CA LEU A 266 -6.53 -5.72 -8.85
C LEU A 266 -7.29 -4.90 -9.90
N LEU A 267 -6.96 -3.62 -10.09
CA LEU A 267 -7.56 -2.81 -11.16
C LEU A 267 -7.27 -3.43 -12.53
N GLN A 268 -6.02 -3.81 -12.81
CA GLN A 268 -5.64 -4.44 -14.07
C GLN A 268 -6.34 -5.78 -14.30
N LEU A 269 -6.47 -6.60 -13.24
CA LEU A 269 -7.27 -7.83 -13.29
C LEU A 269 -8.70 -7.54 -13.71
N ILE A 270 -9.37 -6.57 -13.08
CA ILE A 270 -10.76 -6.22 -13.39
C ILE A 270 -10.89 -5.73 -14.85
N LEU A 271 -9.94 -4.92 -15.33
CA LEU A 271 -9.92 -4.47 -16.73
C LEU A 271 -9.76 -5.63 -17.71
N GLU A 272 -8.90 -6.60 -17.39
CA GLU A 272 -8.74 -7.81 -18.18
C GLU A 272 -10.02 -8.64 -18.20
N LEU A 273 -10.69 -8.82 -17.05
CA LEU A 273 -11.99 -9.50 -17.00
C LEU A 273 -13.02 -8.82 -17.89
N GLN A 274 -13.08 -7.48 -17.89
CA GLN A 274 -14.00 -6.73 -18.75
C GLN A 274 -13.67 -6.89 -20.24
N ARG A 275 -12.40 -6.75 -20.63
CA ARG A 275 -11.95 -6.87 -22.03
C ARG A 275 -12.19 -8.27 -22.58
N SER A 276 -11.94 -9.28 -21.76
CA SER A 276 -12.16 -10.69 -22.09
C SER A 276 -13.62 -11.13 -21.86
N SER A 277 -14.51 -10.22 -21.46
CA SER A 277 -15.93 -10.50 -21.14
C SER A 277 -16.11 -11.67 -20.16
N LEU A 278 -15.15 -11.85 -19.26
CA LEU A 278 -15.18 -12.89 -18.23
C LEU A 278 -16.07 -12.46 -17.08
N LYS A 279 -16.97 -13.37 -16.70
CA LYS A 279 -17.84 -13.25 -15.53
C LYS A 279 -17.46 -14.30 -14.50
N ILE A 280 -17.88 -14.09 -13.26
CA ILE A 280 -17.71 -15.06 -12.18
C ILE A 280 -19.05 -15.70 -11.85
N ILE A 281 -19.01 -16.95 -11.39
CA ILE A 281 -20.12 -17.55 -10.64
C ILE A 281 -19.86 -17.24 -9.16
N TRP A 282 -20.86 -16.66 -8.50
CA TRP A 282 -20.78 -16.22 -7.12
C TRP A 282 -22.06 -16.61 -6.39
N TYR A 283 -21.97 -17.62 -5.51
CA TYR A 283 -23.12 -18.19 -4.77
C TYR A 283 -24.27 -18.61 -5.71
N GLY A 284 -23.92 -19.36 -6.75
CA GLY A 284 -24.85 -19.91 -7.74
C GLY A 284 -25.28 -18.96 -8.85
N GLU A 285 -24.86 -17.70 -8.82
CA GLU A 285 -25.29 -16.69 -9.80
C GLU A 285 -24.13 -16.15 -10.63
N GLU A 286 -24.39 -15.93 -11.91
CA GLU A 286 -23.42 -15.27 -12.79
C GLU A 286 -23.37 -13.76 -12.48
N ARG A 287 -22.18 -13.25 -12.15
CA ARG A 287 -21.95 -11.86 -11.77
C ARG A 287 -20.83 -11.24 -12.64
N VAL A 288 -21.04 -9.98 -13.01
CA VAL A 288 -20.00 -9.14 -13.60
C VAL A 288 -19.13 -8.55 -12.50
N VAL A 289 -17.86 -8.28 -12.79
CA VAL A 289 -16.99 -7.53 -11.87
C VAL A 289 -16.77 -6.13 -12.46
N PRO A 290 -17.52 -5.11 -12.00
CA PRO A 290 -17.35 -3.74 -12.48
C PRO A 290 -16.04 -3.12 -11.96
N VAL A 291 -15.51 -2.14 -12.69
CA VAL A 291 -14.42 -1.25 -12.23
C VAL A 291 -14.91 -0.44 -11.01
N PRO A 292 -14.06 -0.21 -9.99
CA PRO A 292 -14.43 0.59 -8.81
C PRO A 292 -14.66 2.05 -9.19
N GLY A 293 -15.24 2.84 -8.27
CA GLY A 293 -15.47 4.27 -8.47
C GLY A 293 -14.17 5.04 -8.68
N GLY A 294 -13.07 4.63 -8.03
CA GLY A 294 -11.75 5.19 -8.24
C GLY A 294 -10.66 4.50 -7.42
N MET A 295 -9.44 5.03 -7.52
CA MET A 295 -8.29 4.61 -6.73
C MET A 295 -7.56 5.81 -6.13
N ALA A 296 -7.06 5.68 -4.91
CA ALA A 296 -6.41 6.76 -4.18
C ALA A 296 -5.21 6.20 -3.37
N CYS A 297 -4.01 6.22 -3.97
CA CYS A 297 -2.82 5.55 -3.41
C CYS A 297 -1.72 6.52 -2.96
N LEU A 298 -0.86 6.04 -2.07
CA LEU A 298 0.34 6.75 -1.59
C LEU A 298 1.58 5.87 -1.83
N SER A 299 2.57 6.38 -2.55
CA SER A 299 3.83 5.68 -2.81
C SER A 299 3.65 4.22 -3.29
N PRO A 300 2.82 3.93 -4.33
CA PRO A 300 2.67 2.57 -4.85
C PRO A 300 4.00 1.93 -5.20
N TRP A 301 4.15 0.62 -4.94
CA TRP A 301 5.33 -0.16 -5.36
C TRP A 301 5.01 -0.92 -6.66
N LEU A 302 5.48 -0.44 -7.81
CA LEU A 302 5.02 -0.93 -9.12
C LEU A 302 6.03 -1.83 -9.87
N ASP A 303 7.28 -1.88 -9.44
CA ASP A 303 8.33 -2.82 -9.83
C ASP A 303 8.89 -3.55 -8.60
N ILE A 304 8.55 -4.84 -8.46
CA ILE A 304 8.96 -5.63 -7.29
C ILE A 304 10.47 -5.90 -7.19
N THR A 305 11.22 -5.59 -8.25
CA THR A 305 12.68 -5.79 -8.31
C THR A 305 13.48 -4.57 -7.86
N LEU A 306 12.81 -3.41 -7.69
CA LEU A 306 13.43 -2.14 -7.31
C LEU A 306 14.55 -1.71 -8.27
N SER A 307 14.32 -1.85 -9.58
CA SER A 307 15.33 -1.69 -10.63
C SER A 307 15.43 -0.28 -11.21
N MET A 308 14.49 0.61 -10.90
CA MET A 308 14.42 1.95 -11.49
C MET A 308 15.56 2.90 -11.06
N PRO A 309 15.94 3.90 -11.88
CA PRO A 309 17.02 4.85 -11.56
C PRO A 309 16.83 5.62 -10.25
N SER A 310 15.59 5.94 -9.86
CA SER A 310 15.23 6.54 -8.57
C SER A 310 15.75 5.75 -7.37
N ASN A 311 15.96 4.44 -7.52
CA ASN A 311 16.59 3.62 -6.48
C ASN A 311 17.99 4.12 -6.10
N VAL A 312 18.68 4.84 -7.01
CA VAL A 312 20.00 5.44 -6.78
C VAL A 312 19.90 6.95 -6.57
N THR A 313 19.20 7.67 -7.46
CA THR A 313 19.20 9.14 -7.47
C THR A 313 18.47 9.74 -6.25
N ASN A 314 17.48 9.04 -5.70
CA ASN A 314 16.67 9.52 -4.57
C ASN A 314 17.10 8.94 -3.20
N ARG A 315 18.17 8.14 -3.12
CA ARG A 315 18.62 7.49 -1.87
C ARG A 315 18.82 8.45 -0.70
N GLN A 316 19.16 9.70 -0.99
CA GLN A 316 19.42 10.71 0.04
C GLN A 316 18.16 11.19 0.75
N PHE A 317 16.97 11.00 0.17
CA PHE A 317 15.71 11.49 0.72
C PHE A 317 14.91 10.42 1.47
N ASP A 318 15.35 9.16 1.40
CA ASP A 318 14.50 8.03 1.73
C ASP A 318 15.21 7.02 2.66
N PHE A 319 14.39 6.26 3.38
CA PHE A 319 14.78 5.26 4.36
C PHE A 319 14.62 3.82 3.85
N LEU A 320 13.98 3.61 2.69
CA LEU A 320 13.84 2.28 2.09
C LEU A 320 15.19 1.55 1.95
N PRO A 321 15.19 0.21 1.91
CA PRO A 321 16.41 -0.58 1.85
C PRO A 321 17.31 -0.14 0.68
N LYS A 322 18.52 0.33 0.99
CA LYS A 322 19.54 0.76 0.00
C LYS A 322 20.37 -0.39 -0.53
N ARG A 323 20.23 -1.54 0.11
CA ARG A 323 20.85 -2.81 -0.19
C ARG A 323 19.82 -3.89 0.08
N GLU A 324 20.14 -5.08 -0.42
CA GLU A 324 19.30 -6.22 -0.17
C GLU A 324 19.16 -6.52 1.33
N LEU A 325 17.92 -6.77 1.77
CA LEU A 325 17.63 -7.17 3.14
C LEU A 325 18.09 -8.60 3.39
N GLN A 326 18.90 -8.78 4.43
CA GLN A 326 19.32 -10.09 4.89
C GLN A 326 18.42 -10.57 6.03
N PHE A 327 18.05 -11.85 5.98
CA PHE A 327 17.23 -12.50 7.00
C PHE A 327 17.95 -13.72 7.54
N LYS A 328 17.78 -14.02 8.83
CA LYS A 328 18.22 -15.31 9.37
C LYS A 328 17.38 -16.42 8.76
N SER A 329 18.04 -17.49 8.31
CA SER A 329 17.35 -18.68 7.80
C SER A 329 16.32 -19.18 8.82
N SER A 330 15.14 -19.50 8.33
CA SER A 330 14.03 -20.06 9.11
C SER A 330 13.25 -21.04 8.23
N GLY A 331 12.31 -21.79 8.79
CA GLY A 331 11.44 -22.69 8.00
C GLY A 331 10.51 -21.97 7.00
N VAL A 332 10.61 -20.65 6.89
CA VAL A 332 9.76 -19.80 6.05
C VAL A 332 10.56 -19.08 4.95
N TRP A 333 11.81 -18.69 5.24
CA TRP A 333 12.70 -18.03 4.28
C TRP A 333 14.17 -18.39 4.57
N PRO A 334 15.00 -18.72 3.54
CA PRO A 334 14.63 -18.90 2.12
C PRO A 334 13.54 -19.95 1.89
N SER A 335 12.72 -19.76 0.84
CA SER A 335 11.62 -20.69 0.52
C SER A 335 12.13 -22.03 -0.03
N ASN A 336 11.26 -23.04 -0.04
CA ASN A 336 11.48 -24.28 -0.76
C ASN A 336 10.30 -24.52 -1.72
N PRO A 337 10.50 -24.49 -3.05
CA PRO A 337 11.76 -24.24 -3.76
C PRO A 337 12.32 -22.82 -3.51
N PRO A 338 13.64 -22.63 -3.66
CA PRO A 338 14.28 -21.36 -3.42
C PRO A 338 13.89 -20.32 -4.47
N ARG A 339 13.68 -19.08 -4.02
CA ARG A 339 13.33 -17.92 -4.86
C ARG A 339 14.28 -16.76 -4.61
N LYS A 340 14.44 -15.87 -5.59
CA LYS A 340 15.14 -14.58 -5.44
C LYS A 340 14.23 -13.56 -4.77
N PHE A 341 12.96 -13.52 -5.18
CA PHE A 341 11.98 -12.56 -4.68
C PHE A 341 10.97 -13.22 -3.72
N MET A 342 10.59 -12.52 -2.65
CA MET A 342 9.65 -13.06 -1.66
C MET A 342 8.22 -13.12 -2.21
N TYR A 343 7.79 -12.07 -2.90
CA TYR A 343 6.40 -11.88 -3.30
C TYR A 343 5.97 -12.77 -4.45
N ALA A 344 6.81 -13.01 -5.45
CA ALA A 344 6.44 -13.77 -6.63
C ALA A 344 7.56 -14.74 -7.04
N ASN A 345 7.20 -15.76 -7.81
CA ASN A 345 8.17 -16.63 -8.46
C ASN A 345 9.02 -15.82 -9.45
N ASP A 346 10.31 -16.17 -9.54
CA ASP A 346 11.31 -15.38 -10.27
C ASP A 346 10.99 -15.21 -11.76
N THR A 347 10.25 -16.15 -12.36
CA THR A 347 9.82 -16.09 -13.76
C THR A 347 8.68 -15.10 -14.03
N LEU A 348 8.06 -14.54 -12.98
CA LEU A 348 6.88 -13.67 -13.10
C LEU A 348 7.15 -12.24 -12.65
N VAL A 349 8.39 -11.87 -12.36
CA VAL A 349 8.74 -10.54 -11.83
C VAL A 349 8.39 -9.40 -12.79
N SER A 350 8.35 -9.65 -14.10
CA SER A 350 7.92 -8.70 -15.15
C SER A 350 6.43 -8.84 -15.52
N HIS A 351 5.71 -9.78 -14.90
CA HIS A 351 4.29 -10.01 -15.18
C HIS A 351 3.46 -8.78 -14.77
N PRO A 352 2.49 -8.31 -15.57
CA PRO A 352 1.75 -7.08 -15.29
C PRO A 352 0.92 -7.08 -13.99
N LEU A 353 0.53 -8.25 -13.49
CA LEU A 353 -0.13 -8.37 -12.17
C LEU A 353 0.83 -8.52 -10.98
N VAL A 354 2.14 -8.61 -11.24
CA VAL A 354 3.20 -8.66 -10.21
C VAL A 354 3.92 -7.31 -10.14
N SER A 355 4.33 -6.78 -11.28
CA SER A 355 4.94 -5.46 -11.44
C SER A 355 4.06 -4.61 -12.36
N PRO A 356 3.02 -3.92 -11.84
CA PRO A 356 2.09 -3.15 -12.67
C PRO A 356 2.72 -2.04 -13.51
N VAL A 357 3.98 -1.66 -13.26
CA VAL A 357 4.73 -0.77 -14.16
C VAL A 357 4.84 -1.32 -15.59
N THR A 358 4.71 -2.64 -15.78
CA THR A 358 4.78 -3.32 -17.08
C THR A 358 3.44 -3.41 -17.80
N VAL A 359 2.35 -2.89 -17.23
CA VAL A 359 1.04 -2.84 -17.94
C VAL A 359 1.12 -1.87 -19.13
N THR A 360 0.64 -2.33 -20.29
CA THR A 360 0.63 -1.55 -21.53
C THR A 360 -0.70 -0.86 -21.83
N ASP A 361 -1.82 -1.34 -21.28
CA ASP A 361 -3.15 -0.83 -21.56
C ASP A 361 -4.00 -0.67 -20.30
N TRP A 362 -4.23 0.58 -19.91
CA TRP A 362 -5.06 1.02 -18.80
C TRP A 362 -6.39 1.63 -19.25
N ARG A 363 -6.75 1.56 -20.53
CA ARG A 363 -8.02 2.12 -21.03
C ARG A 363 -9.21 1.44 -20.35
N GLY A 364 -10.22 2.22 -19.99
CA GLY A 364 -11.36 1.76 -19.18
C GLY A 364 -11.15 1.88 -17.66
N SER A 365 -9.99 2.36 -17.20
CA SER A 365 -9.75 2.63 -15.78
C SER A 365 -10.70 3.69 -15.20
N CYS A 366 -10.89 3.61 -13.89
CA CYS A 366 -11.54 4.65 -13.09
C CYS A 366 -10.62 5.87 -12.88
N PRO A 367 -11.15 6.99 -12.34
CA PRO A 367 -10.34 8.12 -11.88
C PRO A 367 -9.38 7.73 -10.75
N ILE A 368 -8.15 8.28 -10.79
CA ILE A 368 -7.07 7.92 -9.88
C ILE A 368 -6.48 9.17 -9.22
N TYR A 369 -6.25 9.09 -7.91
CA TYR A 369 -5.36 9.99 -7.18
C TYR A 369 -4.12 9.24 -6.74
N VAL A 370 -2.93 9.83 -6.93
CA VAL A 370 -1.67 9.28 -6.41
C VAL A 370 -0.81 10.38 -5.83
N ALA A 371 -0.29 10.15 -4.63
CA ALA A 371 0.75 10.96 -4.04
C ALA A 371 2.07 10.19 -3.95
N VAL A 372 3.18 10.82 -4.31
CA VAL A 372 4.52 10.21 -4.33
C VAL A 372 5.55 11.21 -3.81
N GLY A 373 6.56 10.75 -3.09
CA GLY A 373 7.69 11.57 -2.64
C GLY A 373 8.85 11.61 -3.64
N TRP A 374 9.97 12.22 -3.24
CA TRP A 374 11.27 11.98 -3.88
C TRP A 374 11.89 10.71 -3.34
N GLU A 375 11.17 9.61 -3.51
CA GLU A 375 11.43 8.31 -2.92
C GLU A 375 12.11 7.36 -3.92
N LEU A 376 12.56 6.18 -3.44
CA LEU A 376 13.18 5.17 -4.31
C LEU A 376 12.22 4.64 -5.38
N LEU A 377 10.91 4.72 -5.12
CA LEU A 377 9.82 4.26 -5.99
C LEU A 377 9.30 5.35 -6.95
N ALA A 378 9.96 6.51 -7.03
CA ALA A 378 9.41 7.65 -7.76
C ALA A 378 9.28 7.41 -9.28
N ASP A 379 10.29 6.81 -9.92
CA ASP A 379 10.34 6.72 -11.39
C ASP A 379 9.30 5.75 -11.95
N GLU A 380 9.06 4.62 -11.28
CA GLU A 380 8.01 3.66 -11.66
C GLU A 380 6.62 4.30 -11.61
N ASN A 381 6.36 5.12 -10.58
CA ASN A 381 5.09 5.83 -10.46
C ASN A 381 4.97 6.91 -11.54
N LYS A 382 6.01 7.71 -11.77
CA LYS A 382 6.02 8.73 -12.82
C LYS A 382 5.76 8.12 -14.20
N PHE A 383 6.42 7.00 -14.51
CA PHE A 383 6.21 6.28 -15.77
C PHE A 383 4.77 5.77 -15.90
N THR A 384 4.25 5.04 -14.91
CA THR A 384 2.88 4.50 -14.97
C THR A 384 1.84 5.61 -15.08
N ILE A 385 1.96 6.69 -14.31
CA ILE A 385 1.03 7.81 -14.33
C ILE A 385 1.02 8.52 -15.68
N MET A 386 2.20 8.76 -16.26
CA MET A 386 2.32 9.33 -17.60
C MET A 386 1.64 8.44 -18.65
N GLN A 387 1.87 7.12 -18.59
CA GLN A 387 1.25 6.17 -19.52
C GLN A 387 -0.27 6.18 -19.41
N MET A 388 -0.81 6.12 -18.19
CA MET A 388 -2.25 6.15 -17.96
C MET A 388 -2.87 7.47 -18.43
N ALA A 389 -2.22 8.61 -18.17
CA ALA A 389 -2.68 9.92 -18.62
C ALA A 389 -2.71 10.00 -20.16
N ASN A 390 -1.66 9.51 -20.83
CA ASN A 390 -1.58 9.42 -22.30
C ASN A 390 -2.66 8.50 -22.90
N GLN A 391 -3.21 7.57 -22.11
CA GLN A 391 -4.30 6.67 -22.51
C GLN A 391 -5.69 7.23 -22.17
N GLY A 392 -5.77 8.48 -21.71
CA GLY A 392 -7.03 9.16 -21.41
C GLY A 392 -7.61 8.85 -20.02
N VAL A 393 -6.85 8.20 -19.14
CA VAL A 393 -7.27 7.99 -17.74
C VAL A 393 -7.24 9.33 -16.99
N THR A 394 -8.28 9.59 -16.20
CA THR A 394 -8.35 10.79 -15.36
C THR A 394 -7.47 10.63 -14.12
N ILE A 395 -6.41 11.43 -13.99
CA ILE A 395 -5.42 11.26 -12.92
C ILE A 395 -5.09 12.57 -12.21
N VAL A 396 -5.17 12.58 -10.89
CA VAL A 396 -4.63 13.63 -10.04
C VAL A 396 -3.33 13.13 -9.40
N TYR A 397 -2.19 13.62 -9.89
CA TYR A 397 -0.86 13.27 -9.40
C TYR A 397 -0.27 14.39 -8.55
N GLU A 398 0.16 14.07 -7.34
CA GLU A 398 0.87 14.98 -6.45
C GLU A 398 2.26 14.45 -6.09
N GLU A 399 3.30 15.18 -6.50
CA GLU A 399 4.69 14.91 -6.13
C GLU A 399 5.09 15.79 -4.94
N TYR A 400 5.57 15.19 -3.85
CA TYR A 400 5.97 15.88 -2.65
C TYR A 400 7.49 15.98 -2.57
N GLU A 401 8.01 17.20 -2.71
CA GLU A 401 9.43 17.49 -2.71
C GLU A 401 10.13 16.94 -1.48
N ALA A 402 11.21 16.20 -1.71
CA ALA A 402 12.08 15.61 -0.70
C ALA A 402 11.35 14.75 0.35
N MET A 403 10.11 14.33 0.11
CA MET A 403 9.42 13.43 1.04
C MET A 403 9.85 11.98 0.80
N PRO A 404 10.09 11.18 1.86
CA PRO A 404 10.45 9.78 1.74
C PRO A 404 9.23 8.91 1.40
N HIS A 405 9.49 7.61 1.22
CA HIS A 405 8.46 6.59 1.05
C HIS A 405 7.39 6.65 2.13
N CYS A 406 6.11 6.58 1.73
CA CYS A 406 4.97 6.57 2.65
C CYS A 406 4.96 7.74 3.67
N PHE A 407 5.48 8.93 3.31
CA PHE A 407 5.58 10.09 4.20
C PHE A 407 4.24 10.44 4.88
N GLY A 408 3.13 10.29 4.17
CA GLY A 408 1.77 10.56 4.65
C GLY A 408 1.31 9.61 5.76
N LEU A 409 1.99 8.49 5.98
CA LEU A 409 1.78 7.57 7.10
C LEU A 409 2.80 7.82 8.24
N LEU A 410 4.05 8.05 7.88
CA LEU A 410 5.18 7.95 8.80
C LEU A 410 5.62 9.29 9.43
N LEU A 411 5.23 10.42 8.83
CA LEU A 411 5.69 11.74 9.25
C LEU A 411 4.53 12.65 9.70
N PRO A 412 3.82 12.34 10.80
CA PRO A 412 2.67 13.11 11.28
C PRO A 412 2.97 14.56 11.68
N LYS A 413 4.25 14.92 11.82
CA LYS A 413 4.72 16.28 12.17
C LYS A 413 5.25 17.08 10.98
N ALA A 414 5.40 16.46 9.80
CA ALA A 414 5.88 17.17 8.62
C ALA A 414 4.84 18.19 8.14
N ALA A 415 5.29 19.32 7.61
CA ALA A 415 4.41 20.37 7.07
C ALA A 415 3.46 19.83 5.98
N SER A 416 3.95 18.90 5.15
CA SER A 416 3.19 18.24 4.09
C SER A 416 2.07 17.33 4.58
N PHE A 417 2.10 16.88 5.84
CA PHE A 417 1.17 15.89 6.36
C PHE A 417 -0.29 16.33 6.25
N GLY A 418 -0.60 17.54 6.73
CA GLY A 418 -1.97 18.07 6.69
C GLY A 418 -2.48 18.23 5.25
N LYS A 419 -1.63 18.76 4.37
CA LYS A 419 -1.96 18.95 2.94
C LYS A 419 -2.24 17.63 2.24
N PHE A 420 -1.39 16.63 2.42
CA PHE A 420 -1.60 15.29 1.85
C PHE A 420 -2.92 14.67 2.32
N HIS A 421 -3.19 14.66 3.62
CA HIS A 421 -4.42 14.06 4.15
C HIS A 421 -5.69 14.80 3.67
N GLN A 422 -5.59 16.11 3.47
CA GLN A 422 -6.66 16.90 2.88
C GLN A 422 -6.87 16.55 1.40
N SER A 423 -5.81 16.58 0.58
CA SER A 423 -5.86 16.21 -0.83
C SER A 423 -6.39 14.80 -1.02
N TRP A 424 -5.92 13.85 -0.23
CA TRP A 424 -6.33 12.44 -0.31
C TRP A 424 -7.83 12.27 -0.05
N ALA A 425 -8.34 12.84 1.05
CA ALA A 425 -9.76 12.75 1.37
C ALA A 425 -10.64 13.55 0.41
N GLN A 426 -10.18 14.70 -0.08
CA GLN A 426 -10.92 15.50 -1.07
C GLN A 426 -11.07 14.77 -2.39
N ASN A 427 -10.00 14.13 -2.89
CA ASN A 427 -10.06 13.37 -4.12
C ASN A 427 -10.94 12.12 -3.98
N ILE A 428 -10.88 11.40 -2.85
CA ILE A 428 -11.83 10.29 -2.57
C ILE A 428 -13.28 10.78 -2.61
N LYS A 429 -13.57 11.93 -1.99
CA LYS A 429 -14.93 12.52 -2.03
C LYS A 429 -15.35 12.93 -3.45
N LYS A 430 -14.44 13.46 -4.26
CA LYS A 430 -14.72 13.81 -5.67
C LYS A 430 -14.99 12.56 -6.50
N ILE A 431 -14.17 11.52 -6.35
CA ILE A 431 -14.35 10.23 -7.02
C ILE A 431 -15.80 9.71 -6.83
N VAL A 432 -16.28 9.68 -5.59
CA VAL A 432 -17.60 9.10 -5.28
C VAL A 432 -18.76 10.06 -5.62
N ASN A 433 -18.64 11.35 -5.28
CA ASN A 433 -19.78 12.27 -5.37
C ASN A 433 -19.85 13.02 -6.71
N ARG A 434 -18.70 13.32 -7.32
CA ARG A 434 -18.57 14.21 -8.49
C ARG A 434 -17.39 13.81 -9.40
N PRO A 435 -17.35 12.56 -9.90
CA PRO A 435 -16.21 12.07 -10.69
C PRO A 435 -15.98 12.90 -11.96
N TYR A 436 -17.04 13.46 -12.55
CA TYR A 436 -16.99 14.32 -13.74
C TYR A 436 -16.28 15.68 -13.49
N GLU A 437 -16.10 16.11 -12.24
CA GLU A 437 -15.33 17.32 -11.91
C GLU A 437 -13.81 17.05 -11.85
N MET A 438 -13.39 15.79 -11.81
CA MET A 438 -11.97 15.45 -11.79
C MET A 438 -11.35 15.69 -13.16
N LYS A 439 -10.15 16.28 -13.15
CA LYS A 439 -9.36 16.54 -14.36
C LYS A 439 -7.97 15.99 -14.17
N THR A 440 -7.38 15.55 -15.27
CA THR A 440 -5.99 15.10 -15.29
C THR A 440 -5.07 16.27 -14.95
N SER A 441 -4.24 16.13 -13.92
CA SER A 441 -3.35 17.19 -13.43
C SER A 441 -2.15 16.62 -12.68
N GLY A 442 -0.97 17.21 -12.86
CA GLY A 442 0.22 16.96 -12.05
C GLY A 442 0.59 18.18 -11.21
N THR A 443 0.95 17.98 -9.95
CA THR A 443 1.37 19.07 -9.06
C THR A 443 2.61 18.68 -8.26
N LEU A 444 3.66 19.51 -8.32
CA LEU A 444 4.79 19.47 -7.40
C LEU A 444 4.46 20.32 -6.17
N ILE A 445 4.64 19.75 -4.99
CA ILE A 445 4.39 20.41 -3.70
C ILE A 445 5.73 20.59 -3.01
N ARG A 446 6.14 21.85 -2.86
CA ARG A 446 7.41 22.22 -2.22
C ARG A 446 7.38 21.90 -0.73
N ALA A 447 8.48 21.34 -0.21
CA ALA A 447 8.51 20.67 1.10
C ALA A 447 8.06 21.56 2.27
N ARG A 448 8.59 22.80 2.33
CA ARG A 448 8.34 23.74 3.44
C ARG A 448 7.24 24.74 3.16
N SER A 449 7.27 25.37 1.99
CA SER A 449 6.30 26.41 1.64
C SER A 449 4.94 25.82 1.29
N LEU A 450 4.87 24.53 0.96
CA LEU A 450 3.69 23.85 0.42
C LEU A 450 3.16 24.51 -0.85
N LYS A 451 3.98 25.36 -1.49
CA LYS A 451 3.66 25.99 -2.77
C LYS A 451 3.45 24.88 -3.80
N CYS A 452 2.34 24.96 -4.51
CA CYS A 452 2.00 24.09 -5.62
C CYS A 452 2.56 24.66 -6.91
N GLU A 453 3.27 23.83 -7.65
CA GLU A 453 3.77 24.12 -8.99
C GLU A 453 3.21 23.07 -9.95
N GLU A 454 2.81 23.49 -11.14
CA GLU A 454 2.23 22.59 -12.13
C GLU A 454 3.31 21.67 -12.71
N LEU A 455 2.98 20.38 -12.83
CA LEU A 455 3.79 19.39 -13.52
C LEU A 455 3.09 18.96 -14.80
N ASN A 456 3.84 18.86 -15.89
CA ASN A 456 3.34 18.25 -17.12
C ASN A 456 3.23 16.73 -16.93
N ILE A 457 2.03 16.26 -16.58
CA ILE A 457 1.72 14.84 -16.35
C ILE A 457 1.96 13.96 -17.60
N TYR A 458 1.92 14.53 -18.80
CA TYR A 458 2.16 13.82 -20.06
C TYR A 458 3.63 13.65 -20.40
N ASN A 459 4.54 14.20 -19.59
CA ASN A 459 5.99 14.13 -19.78
C ASN A 459 6.73 13.97 -18.43
N LEU A 460 6.26 13.06 -17.56
CA LEU A 460 6.85 12.85 -16.23
C LEU A 460 8.09 11.95 -16.22
N SER A 461 8.22 11.06 -17.20
CA SER A 461 9.31 10.08 -17.25
C SER A 461 9.90 10.02 -18.66
N PRO A 462 11.24 10.03 -18.80
CA PRO A 462 11.90 9.82 -20.08
C PRO A 462 11.97 8.33 -20.47
N LEU A 463 11.62 7.42 -19.56
CA LEU A 463 11.77 5.99 -19.74
C LEU A 463 10.77 5.43 -20.75
N THR A 464 11.22 4.48 -21.54
CA THR A 464 10.38 3.70 -22.45
C THR A 464 9.97 2.36 -21.82
N HIS A 465 8.87 1.79 -22.29
CA HIS A 465 8.39 0.50 -21.81
C HIS A 465 9.44 -0.63 -21.96
N ARG A 466 10.23 -0.59 -23.03
CA ARG A 466 11.31 -1.53 -23.28
C ARG A 466 12.44 -1.41 -22.25
N GLU A 467 12.78 -0.19 -21.84
CA GLU A 467 13.78 0.04 -20.80
C GLU A 467 13.28 -0.45 -19.43
N ILE A 468 12.01 -0.21 -19.09
CA ILE A 468 11.39 -0.71 -17.86
C ILE A 468 11.53 -2.23 -17.77
N ILE A 469 11.08 -2.96 -18.80
CA ILE A 469 11.17 -4.43 -18.83
C ILE A 469 12.64 -4.86 -18.72
N LYS A 470 13.54 -4.22 -19.47
CA LYS A 470 14.97 -4.53 -19.43
C LYS A 470 15.56 -4.36 -18.02
N PHE A 471 15.24 -3.28 -17.31
CA PHE A 471 15.73 -3.07 -15.95
C PHE A 471 15.27 -4.16 -14.99
N ILE A 472 14.00 -4.55 -15.09
CA ILE A 472 13.41 -5.63 -14.28
C ILE A 472 14.11 -6.96 -14.57
N GLU A 473 14.26 -7.31 -15.85
CA GLU A 473 14.89 -8.57 -16.28
C GLU A 473 16.38 -8.64 -15.94
N ASP A 474 17.12 -7.55 -16.15
CA ASP A 474 18.55 -7.47 -15.79
C ASP A 474 18.72 -7.61 -14.28
N LYS A 475 17.90 -6.89 -13.49
CA LYS A 475 17.91 -6.99 -12.02
C LYS A 475 17.57 -8.41 -11.56
N ALA A 476 16.54 -9.03 -12.13
CA ALA A 476 16.14 -10.39 -11.79
C ALA A 476 17.19 -11.44 -12.18
N ARG A 477 17.94 -11.22 -13.27
CA ARG A 477 19.04 -12.09 -13.69
C ARG A 477 20.20 -12.03 -12.70
N ASP A 478 20.59 -10.82 -12.32
CA ASP A 478 21.75 -10.56 -11.45
C ASP A 478 21.47 -10.87 -9.97
N GLU A 479 20.20 -10.89 -9.55
CA GLU A 479 19.82 -11.20 -8.17
C GLU A 479 20.15 -12.67 -7.83
N PRO A 480 20.90 -12.95 -6.76
CA PRO A 480 21.28 -14.31 -6.41
C PRO A 480 20.10 -15.06 -5.75
N ILE A 481 19.89 -16.31 -6.16
CA ILE A 481 18.88 -17.23 -5.56
C ILE A 481 19.15 -17.38 -4.06
N LYS A 482 18.11 -17.24 -3.23
CA LYS A 482 18.24 -17.42 -1.77
C LYS A 482 18.20 -18.90 -1.43
N ARG A 483 19.25 -19.39 -0.79
CA ARG A 483 19.40 -20.81 -0.39
C ARG A 483 19.75 -20.92 1.08
N THR A 484 19.39 -22.04 1.71
CA THR A 484 19.81 -22.33 3.08
C THR A 484 21.28 -22.77 3.10
N SER A 485 21.94 -22.68 4.25
CA SER A 485 23.31 -23.17 4.43
C SER A 485 23.45 -24.69 4.27
N SER A 486 22.38 -25.45 4.45
CA SER A 486 22.29 -26.88 4.13
C SER A 486 22.30 -27.16 2.62
N ASP A 487 21.65 -26.32 1.82
CA ASP A 487 21.59 -26.50 0.36
C ASP A 487 22.95 -26.25 -0.31
N ILE A 488 23.77 -25.37 0.28
CA ILE A 488 25.11 -25.05 -0.22
C ILE A 488 26.08 -26.23 -0.01
N LYS A 489 25.85 -27.09 0.99
CA LYS A 489 26.68 -28.28 1.25
C LYS A 489 26.37 -29.45 0.31
N ASN A 490 25.15 -29.54 -0.23
CA ASN A 490 24.75 -30.60 -1.15
C ASN A 490 25.02 -30.25 -2.63
N CYS A 491 25.48 -29.02 -2.93
CA CYS A 491 25.88 -28.58 -4.27
C CYS A 491 27.41 -28.47 -4.46
N ARG A 492 28.21 -28.98 -3.51
CA ARG A 492 29.68 -29.02 -3.63
C ARG A 492 30.18 -30.45 -3.79
#